data_AF-M7B2C5-F1
#
_entry.id   AF-M7B2C5-F1
#
_cell.length_a   1.000
_cell.length_b   1.000
_cell.length_c   1.000
_cell.angle_alpha   90.00
_cell.angle_beta   90.00
_cell.angle_gamma   90.00
#
_symmetry.space_group_name_H-M   'P 1'
#
loop_
_entity.id
_entity.type
_entity.pdbx_description
1 polymer ?
#
loop_
_entity_poly.entity_id
_entity_poly.type
_entity_poly.pdbx_seq_one_letter_code
_entity_poly.pdbx_strand_id
1 'polypeptide(L)'
;MLLQQFLALLVYLFLFLRHLICSKKIFFPPVMERFTIIYNRKTSDQKQELLSSSQEFTNTTEELVLLDISCGTGANFQFYLLGCRVICTDPDFEKFLFRKIAENQYLQIEIL
;
A
#
# COMPACT_ATOMS: atom_id res chain seq x y z
N MET A 1 0.37 -17.05 46.78
CA MET A 1 -0.69 -16.28 46.07
C MET A 1 -0.18 -15.01 45.42
N LEU A 2 0.49 -14.09 46.13
CA LEU A 2 1.01 -12.83 45.59
C LEU A 2 1.98 -12.98 44.39
N LEU A 3 2.95 -13.90 44.47
CA LEU A 3 3.88 -14.16 43.36
C LEU A 3 3.17 -14.64 42.08
N GLN A 4 2.15 -15.47 42.24
CA GLN A 4 1.35 -16.01 41.15
C GLN A 4 0.48 -14.92 40.49
N GLN A 5 -0.08 -14.02 41.29
CA GLN A 5 -0.82 -12.84 40.80
C GLN A 5 0.09 -11.87 40.05
N PHE A 6 1.31 -11.62 40.56
CA PHE A 6 2.29 -10.78 39.89
C PHE A 6 2.74 -11.38 38.54
N LEU A 7 3.00 -12.69 38.50
CA LEU A 7 3.36 -13.38 37.26
C LEU A 7 2.22 -13.33 36.24
N ALA A 8 0.97 -13.56 36.68
CA ALA A 8 -0.20 -13.46 35.81
C ALA A 8 -0.38 -12.04 35.24
N LEU A 9 -0.14 -11.00 36.05
CA LEU A 9 -0.18 -9.61 35.60
C LEU A 9 0.88 -9.32 34.54
N LEU A 10 2.12 -9.79 34.73
CA LEU A 10 3.18 -9.64 33.75
C LEU A 10 2.84 -10.34 32.43
N VAL A 11 2.32 -11.57 32.47
CA VAL A 11 1.88 -12.29 31.27
C VAL A 11 0.76 -11.53 30.55
N TYR A 12 -0.23 -11.04 31.29
CA TYR A 12 -1.34 -10.25 30.71
C TYR A 12 -0.84 -8.96 30.05
N LEU A 13 0.09 -8.25 30.71
CA LEU A 13 0.72 -7.04 30.17
C LEU A 13 1.48 -7.34 28.87
N PHE A 14 2.26 -8.43 28.83
CA PHE A 14 2.98 -8.86 27.62
C PHE A 14 2.02 -9.19 26.48
N LEU A 15 0.93 -9.90 26.75
CA LEU A 15 -0.08 -10.23 25.75
C LEU A 15 -0.78 -8.97 25.23
N PHE A 16 -1.09 -8.01 26.11
CA PHE A 16 -1.70 -6.74 25.76
C PHE A 16 -0.78 -5.86 24.91
N LEU A 17 0.49 -5.72 25.30
CA LEU A 17 1.50 -4.97 24.52
C LEU A 17 1.72 -5.61 23.15
N ARG A 18 1.82 -6.94 23.07
CA ARG A 18 1.89 -7.67 21.81
C ARG A 18 0.67 -7.39 20.93
N HIS A 19 -0.53 -7.41 21.51
CA HIS A 19 -1.75 -7.10 20.79
C HIS A 19 -1.75 -5.67 20.25
N LEU A 20 -1.34 -4.67 21.04
CA LEU A 20 -1.21 -3.28 20.58
C LEU A 20 -0.21 -3.12 19.42
N ILE A 21 0.93 -3.81 19.48
CA ILE A 21 1.95 -3.77 18.42
C ILE A 21 1.44 -4.44 17.15
N CYS A 22 0.79 -5.61 17.25
CA CYS A 22 0.19 -6.30 16.11
C CYS A 22 -0.98 -5.50 15.51
N SER A 23 -1.75 -4.80 16.34
CA SER A 23 -2.86 -3.94 15.91
C SER A 23 -2.41 -2.77 15.04
N LYS A 24 -1.11 -2.42 15.01
CA LYS A 24 -0.59 -1.43 14.05
C LYS A 24 -0.96 -1.80 12.61
N LYS A 25 -0.92 -3.08 12.23
CA LYS A 25 -1.33 -3.54 10.90
C LYS A 25 -2.82 -3.33 10.60
N ILE A 26 -3.64 -3.21 11.64
CA ILE A 26 -5.10 -3.01 11.49
C ILE A 26 -5.42 -1.52 11.38
N PHE A 27 -4.77 -0.68 12.19
CA PHE A 27 -5.04 0.76 12.25
C PHE A 27 -4.24 1.57 11.24
N PHE A 28 -3.01 1.16 10.93
CA PHE A 28 -2.11 1.93 10.06
C PHE A 28 -2.64 2.05 8.62
N PRO A 29 -3.12 0.98 7.96
CA PRO A 29 -3.57 1.09 6.58
C PRO A 29 -4.77 2.05 6.34
N PRO A 30 -5.87 2.01 7.11
CA PRO A 30 -6.99 2.94 6.89
C PRO A 30 -6.63 4.39 7.27
N VAL A 31 -5.71 4.59 8.22
CA VAL A 31 -5.18 5.91 8.53
C VAL A 31 -4.36 6.44 7.36
N MET A 32 -3.47 5.61 6.81
CA MET A 32 -2.68 5.99 5.65
C MET A 32 -3.52 6.31 4.42
N GLU A 33 -4.58 5.54 4.14
CA GLU A 33 -5.49 5.83 3.04
C GLU A 33 -6.04 7.27 3.08
N ARG A 34 -6.43 7.75 4.27
CA ARG A 34 -6.93 9.13 4.43
C ARG A 34 -5.84 10.17 4.18
N PHE A 35 -4.64 9.95 4.74
CA PHE A 35 -3.51 10.85 4.51
C PHE A 35 -3.06 10.87 3.06
N THR A 36 -3.10 9.72 2.39
CA THR A 36 -2.70 9.59 0.99
C THR A 36 -3.56 10.45 0.07
N ILE A 37 -4.86 10.62 0.33
CA ILE A 37 -5.72 11.53 -0.44
C ILE A 37 -5.18 12.96 -0.42
N ILE A 38 -4.81 13.45 0.77
CA ILE A 38 -4.29 14.81 0.95
C ILE A 38 -2.91 14.94 0.30
N TYR A 39 -2.05 13.94 0.51
CA TYR A 39 -0.69 13.92 -0.04
C TYR A 39 -0.70 13.88 -1.58
N ASN A 40 -1.54 13.03 -2.18
CA ASN A 40 -1.69 12.93 -3.63
C ASN A 40 -2.17 14.24 -4.24
N ARG A 41 -3.06 14.97 -3.57
CA ARG A 41 -3.51 16.28 -4.07
C ARG A 41 -2.38 17.32 -4.10
N LYS A 42 -1.40 17.21 -3.19
CA LYS A 42 -0.24 18.12 -3.15
C LYS A 42 0.88 17.70 -4.11
N THR A 43 0.95 16.43 -4.47
CA THR A 43 2.07 15.84 -5.23
C THR A 43 1.63 15.31 -6.59
N SER A 44 0.39 15.58 -7.01
CA SER A 44 -0.16 15.10 -8.28
C SER A 44 0.69 15.50 -9.46
N ASP A 45 1.07 16.76 -9.50
CA ASP A 45 1.76 17.36 -10.65
C ASP A 45 3.16 16.77 -10.78
N GLN A 46 3.87 16.62 -9.66
CA GLN A 46 5.19 16.01 -9.57
C GLN A 46 5.15 14.53 -9.96
N LYS A 47 4.12 13.79 -9.51
CA LYS A 47 3.93 12.39 -9.88
C LYS A 47 3.67 12.23 -11.38
N GLN A 48 2.82 13.09 -11.93
CA GLN A 48 2.50 13.08 -13.35
C GLN A 48 3.71 13.43 -14.20
N GLU A 49 4.52 14.42 -13.80
CA GLU A 49 5.74 14.80 -14.50
C GLU A 49 6.76 13.65 -14.53
N LEU A 50 7.01 13.01 -13.38
CA LEU A 50 7.92 11.86 -13.26
C LEU A 50 7.50 10.67 -14.14
N LEU A 51 6.19 10.42 -14.25
CA LEU A 51 5.67 9.32 -15.06
C LEU A 51 5.58 9.68 -16.54
N SER A 52 5.41 10.96 -16.87
CA SER A 52 5.44 11.45 -18.25
C SER A 52 6.85 11.39 -18.84
N SER A 53 7.90 11.73 -18.07
CA SER A 53 9.28 11.53 -18.53
C SER A 53 9.62 10.05 -18.72
N SER A 54 8.96 9.16 -17.97
CA SER A 54 9.09 7.71 -18.13
C SER A 54 8.36 7.14 -19.36
N GLN A 55 7.49 7.91 -20.03
CA GLN A 55 6.88 7.50 -21.32
C GLN A 55 7.92 7.36 -22.43
N GLU A 56 9.11 7.93 -22.30
CA GLU A 56 10.18 7.70 -23.29
C GLU A 56 10.52 6.21 -23.45
N PHE A 57 10.28 5.41 -22.40
CA PHE A 57 10.50 3.96 -22.42
C PHE A 57 9.37 3.17 -23.13
N THR A 58 8.21 3.77 -23.39
CA THR A 58 7.08 3.11 -24.08
C THR A 58 7.20 3.06 -25.61
N ASN A 59 8.27 3.61 -26.18
CA ASN A 59 8.53 3.57 -27.63
C ASN A 59 9.00 2.20 -28.14
N THR A 60 9.10 1.20 -27.26
CA THR A 60 9.38 -0.19 -27.64
C THR A 60 8.05 -0.92 -27.90
N THR A 61 8.00 -1.79 -28.91
CA THR A 61 6.79 -2.52 -29.32
C THR A 61 6.34 -3.59 -28.30
N GLU A 62 7.04 -3.67 -27.17
CA GLU A 62 6.81 -4.65 -26.11
C GLU A 62 5.88 -4.08 -25.02
N GLU A 63 5.16 -4.97 -24.35
CA GLU A 63 4.28 -4.62 -23.23
C GLU A 63 5.11 -4.03 -22.07
N LEU A 64 4.81 -2.79 -21.67
CA LEU A 64 5.47 -2.17 -20.52
C LEU A 64 4.97 -2.85 -19.24
N VAL A 65 5.90 -3.45 -18.48
CA VAL A 65 5.64 -4.03 -17.16
C VAL A 65 6.30 -3.17 -16.08
N LEU A 66 5.49 -2.62 -15.18
CA LEU A 66 5.91 -1.82 -14.04
C LEU A 66 5.86 -2.66 -12.76
N LEU A 67 6.94 -2.64 -11.97
CA LEU A 67 6.97 -3.24 -10.64
C LEU A 67 6.87 -2.13 -9.57
N ASP A 68 5.79 -2.13 -8.81
CA ASP A 68 5.57 -1.21 -7.68
C ASP A 68 5.77 -1.95 -6.34
N ILE A 69 6.96 -1.78 -5.76
CA ILE A 69 7.35 -2.37 -4.49
C ILE A 69 6.87 -1.48 -3.35
N SER A 70 6.21 -2.06 -2.34
CA SER A 70 5.61 -1.31 -1.24
C SER A 70 4.57 -0.30 -1.75
N CYS A 71 3.69 -0.79 -2.61
CA CYS A 71 2.64 -0.02 -3.28
C CYS A 71 1.62 0.60 -2.30
N GLY A 72 1.60 0.17 -1.04
CA GLY A 72 0.77 0.72 0.02
C GLY A 72 -0.71 0.73 -0.37
N THR A 73 -1.34 1.90 -0.31
CA THR A 73 -2.76 2.08 -0.60
C THR A 73 -3.10 2.00 -2.10
N GLY A 74 -2.14 1.73 -2.99
CA GLY A 74 -2.35 1.71 -4.44
C GLY A 74 -2.64 3.09 -5.03
N ALA A 75 -2.31 4.16 -4.32
CA ALA A 75 -2.70 5.52 -4.69
C ALA A 75 -1.93 6.07 -5.90
N ASN A 76 -0.88 5.39 -6.34
CA ASN A 76 -0.12 5.75 -7.53
C ASN A 76 -0.77 5.24 -8.82
N PHE A 77 -1.71 4.29 -8.72
CA PHE A 77 -2.30 3.60 -9.88
C PHE A 77 -2.92 4.58 -10.88
N GLN A 78 -3.61 5.61 -10.37
CA GLN A 78 -4.21 6.69 -11.16
C GLN A 78 -3.24 7.50 -12.04
N PHE A 79 -1.93 7.40 -11.81
CA PHE A 79 -0.93 8.13 -12.57
C PHE A 79 -0.18 7.24 -13.57
N TYR A 80 -0.38 5.92 -13.52
CA TYR A 80 0.29 4.99 -14.43
C TYR A 80 -0.30 5.05 -15.84
N LEU A 81 0.54 4.67 -16.80
CA LEU A 81 0.25 4.76 -18.21
C LEU A 81 -0.82 3.76 -18.65
N LEU A 82 -1.67 4.18 -19.59
CA LEU A 82 -2.70 3.33 -20.16
C LEU A 82 -2.06 2.13 -20.86
N GLY A 83 -2.56 0.92 -20.60
CA GLY A 83 -2.04 -0.31 -21.23
C GLY A 83 -0.75 -0.86 -20.62
N CYS A 84 -0.24 -0.26 -19.54
CA CYS A 84 0.84 -0.84 -18.73
C CYS A 84 0.31 -1.98 -17.85
N ARG A 85 1.11 -3.05 -17.73
CA ARG A 85 0.90 -4.08 -16.69
C ARG A 85 1.64 -3.66 -15.44
N VAL A 86 0.96 -3.69 -14.30
CA VAL A 86 1.52 -3.31 -13.00
C VAL A 86 1.56 -4.53 -12.10
N ILE A 87 2.74 -4.93 -11.69
CA ILE A 87 2.95 -5.93 -10.64
C ILE A 87 3.18 -5.15 -9.34
N CYS A 88 2.35 -5.37 -8.34
CA CYS A 88 2.43 -4.63 -7.08
C CYS A 88 2.53 -5.59 -5.88
N THR A 89 3.26 -5.19 -4.84
CA THR A 89 3.36 -5.98 -3.60
C THR A 89 3.40 -5.07 -2.36
N ASP A 90 2.45 -5.29 -1.45
CA ASP A 90 2.48 -4.73 -0.10
C ASP A 90 1.65 -5.57 0.88
N PRO A 91 2.29 -6.36 1.76
CA PRO A 91 1.61 -7.31 2.63
C PRO A 91 0.74 -6.65 3.71
N ASP A 92 0.96 -5.37 4.03
CA ASP A 92 0.15 -4.66 5.03
C ASP A 92 -1.08 -3.98 4.40
N PHE A 93 -1.18 -3.94 3.06
CA PHE A 93 -2.22 -3.20 2.35
C PHE A 93 -3.02 -4.03 1.32
N GLU A 94 -2.87 -5.35 1.29
CA GLU A 94 -3.51 -6.26 0.33
C GLU A 94 -5.02 -5.99 0.11
N LYS A 95 -5.79 -5.76 1.18
CA LYS A 95 -7.23 -5.44 1.09
C LYS A 95 -7.52 -4.15 0.33
N PHE A 96 -6.65 -3.14 0.47
CA PHE A 96 -6.77 -1.86 -0.23
C PHE A 96 -6.39 -2.01 -1.69
N LEU A 97 -5.36 -2.82 -1.97
CA LEU A 97 -4.94 -3.15 -3.33
C LEU A 97 -6.07 -3.82 -4.10
N PHE A 98 -6.71 -4.87 -3.56
CA PHE A 98 -7.86 -5.50 -4.22
C PHE A 98 -8.98 -4.51 -4.55
N ARG A 99 -9.30 -3.60 -3.62
CA ARG A 99 -10.31 -2.56 -3.85
C ARG A 99 -9.89 -1.63 -4.99
N LYS A 100 -8.63 -1.20 -5.01
CA LYS A 100 -8.09 -0.32 -6.04
C LYS A 100 -8.02 -1.00 -7.40
N ILE A 101 -7.75 -2.30 -7.46
CA ILE A 101 -7.80 -3.06 -8.71
C ILE A 101 -9.22 -3.08 -9.28
N ALA A 102 -10.23 -3.31 -8.44
CA ALA A 102 -11.62 -3.26 -8.88
C ALA A 102 -12.06 -1.86 -9.36
N GLU A 103 -11.53 -0.80 -8.75
CA GLU A 103 -11.79 0.60 -9.14
C GLU A 103 -11.06 1.02 -10.44
N ASN A 104 -9.93 0.41 -10.79
CA ASN A 104 -9.10 0.80 -11.93
C ASN A 104 -9.17 -0.23 -13.06
N GLN A 105 -10.09 -0.02 -14.02
CA GLN A 105 -10.29 -0.94 -15.15
C GLN A 105 -9.31 -0.73 -16.33
N TYR A 106 -8.52 0.35 -16.32
CA TYR A 106 -7.62 0.70 -17.42
C TYR A 106 -6.20 0.13 -17.27
N LEU A 107 -5.88 -0.46 -16.11
CA LEU A 107 -4.60 -1.11 -15.82
C LEU A 107 -4.79 -2.60 -15.63
N GLN A 108 -3.84 -3.38 -16.13
CA GLN A 108 -3.71 -4.79 -15.75
C GLN A 108 -2.86 -4.85 -14.48
N ILE A 109 -3.49 -5.06 -13.33
CA ILE A 109 -2.78 -5.08 -12.04
C ILE A 109 -2.73 -6.52 -11.51
N GLU A 110 -1.53 -6.96 -11.17
CA GLU A 110 -1.23 -8.23 -10.54
C GLU A 110 -0.66 -7.97 -9.14
N ILE A 111 -1.13 -8.72 -8.13
CA ILE A 111 -0.59 -8.67 -6.76
C ILE A 111 0.38 -9.83 -6.58
N LEU A 112 1.60 -9.54 -6.13
CA LEU A 112 2.63 -10.53 -5.76
C LEU A 112 2.67 -10.77 -4.25
#